data_AF-A0AA86NWZ3-F1
#
_entry.id   AF-A0AA86NWZ3-F1
#
_cell.length_a   1.000
_cell.length_b   1.000
_cell.length_c   1.000
_cell.angle_alpha   90.00
_cell.angle_beta   90.00
_cell.angle_gamma   90.00
#
_symmetry.space_group_name_H-M   'P 1'
#
loop_
_entity.id
_entity.type
_entity.pdbx_description
1 polymer ?
#
loop_
_entity_poly.entity_id
_entity_poly.type
_entity_poly.pdbx_seq_one_letter_code
_entity_poly.pdbx_strand_id
1 'polypeptide(L)' 'MFFNAGVYQHQYGDYLEDFRGEVMGWGTENGIKFWKLKMSFGEEWGENGYLRIAQSDIMAKFWEFIM' A
#
# COMPACT_ATOMS: atom_id res chain seq x y z
N MET A 1 12.03 6.17 4.91
CA MET A 1 10.57 6.37 5.00
C MET A 1 9.98 5.07 5.51
N PHE A 2 9.60 5.01 6.79
CA PHE A 2 8.97 3.80 7.33
C PHE A 2 7.52 4.14 7.60
N PHE A 3 6.64 3.56 6.78
CA PHE A 3 5.23 3.46 7.12
C PHE A 3 5.14 2.65 8.42
N ASN A 4 4.44 3.20 9.42
CA ASN A 4 4.33 2.58 10.74
C ASN A 4 2.94 1.95 10.94
N ALA A 5 1.88 2.66 10.55
CA ALA A 5 0.50 2.18 10.65
C ALA A 5 -0.47 3.01 9.79
N GLY A 6 -1.69 2.48 9.57
CA GLY A 6 -2.82 3.14 8.91
C GLY A 6 -3.02 2.75 7.44
N VAL A 7 -3.89 3.47 6.73
CA VAL A 7 -3.98 3.34 5.28
C VAL A 7 -2.97 4.28 4.64
N TYR A 8 -1.93 3.72 4.02
CA TYR A 8 -0.96 4.48 3.24
C TYR A 8 -1.66 5.21 2.10
N GLN A 9 -1.42 6.51 2.03
CA GLN A 9 -1.81 7.40 0.95
C GLN A 9 -0.58 8.14 0.46
N HIS A 10 -0.30 8.06 -0.83
CA HIS A 10 0.81 8.75 -1.43
C HIS A 10 0.54 10.27 -1.44
N GLN A 11 1.43 11.05 -0.82
CA GLN A 11 1.30 12.51 -0.76
C GLN A 11 2.34 13.24 -1.61
N TYR A 12 3.61 12.80 -1.55
CA TYR A 12 4.72 13.40 -2.27
C TYR A 12 5.90 12.41 -2.35
N GLY A 13 6.82 12.67 -3.27
CA GLY A 13 8.03 11.87 -3.51
C GLY A 13 7.81 10.76 -4.53
N ASP A 14 8.80 9.89 -4.70
CA ASP A 14 8.63 8.71 -5.52
C ASP A 14 7.71 7.72 -4.82
N TYR A 15 6.94 6.97 -5.61
CA TYR A 15 6.21 5.85 -5.04
C TYR A 15 7.22 4.87 -4.48
N LEU A 16 6.78 4.15 -3.45
CA LEU A 16 7.46 2.98 -2.94
C LEU A 16 7.88 2.10 -4.14
N GLU A 17 9.18 2.12 -4.49
CA GLU A 17 9.76 1.41 -5.63
C GLU A 17 9.66 -0.11 -5.46
N ASP A 18 9.04 -0.76 -6.45
CA ASP A 18 9.02 -2.20 -6.72
C ASP A 18 8.80 -3.12 -5.50
N PHE A 19 7.61 -2.99 -4.90
CA PHE A 19 7.20 -3.81 -3.75
C PHE A 19 6.54 -5.11 -4.21
N ARG A 20 7.24 -6.23 -3.99
CA ARG A 20 6.66 -7.57 -4.17
C ARG A 20 5.90 -7.96 -2.91
N GLY A 21 4.58 -7.83 -2.99
CA GLY A 21 3.66 -8.20 -1.93
C GLY A 21 2.50 -9.05 -2.43
N GLU A 22 1.93 -9.86 -1.54
CA GLU A 22 0.77 -10.69 -1.83
C GLU A 22 -0.50 -9.97 -1.36
N VAL A 23 -1.54 -9.92 -2.19
CA VAL A 23 -2.83 -9.35 -1.81
C VAL A 23 -3.53 -10.32 -0.85
N MET A 24 -3.70 -9.89 0.39
CA MET A 24 -4.34 -10.68 1.44
C MET A 24 -5.83 -10.36 1.60
N GLY A 25 -6.27 -9.22 1.05
CA GLY A 25 -7.66 -8.79 1.11
C GLY A 25 -7.83 -7.29 0.86
N TRP A 26 -9.04 -6.82 1.11
CA TRP A 26 -9.43 -5.42 0.97
C TRP A 26 -10.34 -5.02 2.13
N GLY A 27 -10.52 -3.72 2.33
CA GLY A 27 -11.42 -3.21 3.36
C GLY A 27 -11.74 -1.74 3.20
N THR A 28 -12.40 -1.18 4.20
CA THR A 28 -12.66 0.25 4.31
C THR A 28 -12.41 0.68 5.75
N GLU A 29 -11.63 1.75 5.92
CA GLU A 29 -11.35 2.36 7.22
C GLU A 29 -11.58 3.86 7.09
N ASN A 30 -12.41 4.44 7.96
CA ASN A 30 -12.74 5.88 7.95
C ASN A 30 -13.18 6.42 6.57
N GLY A 31 -13.91 5.61 5.80
CA GLY A 31 -14.38 5.96 4.45
C GLY A 31 -13.35 5.75 3.34
N ILE A 32 -12.12 5.35 3.66
CA ILE A 32 -11.04 5.10 2.69
C ILE A 32 -10.99 3.61 2.38
N LYS A 33 -11.18 3.27 1.09
CA LYS A 33 -11.01 1.89 0.60
C LYS A 33 -9.53 1.56 0.47
N PHE A 34 -9.12 0.38 0.95
CA PHE A 34 -7.72 -0.06 0.90
C PHE A 34 -7.58 -1.50 0.41
N TRP A 35 -6.38 -1.82 -0.08
CA TRP A 35 -5.87 -3.19 -0.25
C TRP A 35 -4.90 -3.50 0.89
N LYS A 36 -5.01 -4.71 1.47
CA LYS A 36 -4.06 -5.21 2.45
C LYS A 36 -3.07 -6.14 1.74
N LEU A 37 -1.80 -5.81 1.83
CA LEU A 37 -0.69 -6.52 1.22
C LEU A 37 0.19 -7.13 2.31
N LYS A 38 0.59 -8.39 2.15
CA LYS A 38 1.68 -8.99 2.91
C LYS A 38 2.99 -8.66 2.21
N MET A 39 3.93 -8.09 2.94
CA MET A 39 5.20 -7.63 2.41
C MET A 39 6.29 -8.68 2.62
N SER A 40 7.29 -8.69 1.74
CA SER A 40 8.45 -9.60 1.83
C SER A 40 9.57 -9.08 2.75
N PHE A 41 9.37 -7.93 3.42
CA PHE A 41 10.36 -7.26 4.27
C PHE A 41 10.43 -7.77 5.72
N GLY A 42 9.75 -8.88 6.04
CA GLY A 42 9.67 -9.42 7.39
C GLY A 42 8.59 -8.74 8.24
N GLU A 43 8.36 -9.28 9.44
CA GLU A 43 7.28 -8.83 10.35
C GLU A 43 7.61 -7.50 11.04
N GLU A 44 8.89 -7.13 11.12
CA GLU A 44 9.33 -5.84 11.71
C GLU A 44 8.92 -4.60 10.89
N TRP A 45 8.46 -4.79 9.65
CA TRP A 45 8.15 -3.68 8.74
C TRP A 45 6.65 -3.38 8.71
N GLY A 46 6.27 -2.11 8.73
CA GLY A 46 4.87 -1.70 8.64
C GLY A 46 4.03 -2.23 9.80
N GLU A 47 2.83 -2.73 9.49
CA GLU A 47 1.92 -3.28 10.49
C GLU A 47 2.12 -4.80 10.60
N ASN A 48 3.15 -5.25 11.32
CA ASN A 48 3.51 -6.66 11.45
C ASN A 48 3.79 -7.34 10.09
N GLY A 49 4.53 -6.67 9.21
CA GLY A 49 4.82 -7.13 7.85
C GLY A 49 3.72 -6.85 6.83
N TYR A 50 2.67 -6.11 7.21
CA TYR A 50 1.58 -5.76 6.30
C TYR A 50 1.59 -4.28 5.93
N LEU A 51 1.16 -4.02 4.70
CA LEU A 51 0.84 -2.69 4.20
C LEU A 51 -0.66 -2.62 3.91
N ARG A 52 -1.30 -1.54 4.33
CA ARG A 52 -2.61 -1.15 3.78
C ARG A 52 -2.40 0.06 2.90
N ILE A 53 -2.79 -0.02 1.64
CA ILE A 53 -2.62 1.06 0.66
C ILE A 53 -3.97 1.45 0.07
N ALA A 54 -4.21 2.74 -0.09
CA ALA A 54 -5.44 3.24 -0.68
C ALA A 54 -5.62 2.72 -2.10
N GLN A 55 -6.84 2.28 -2.43
CA GLN A 55 -7.13 1.76 -3.77
C GLN A 55 -6.93 2.83 -4.84
N SER A 56 -7.19 4.11 -4.51
CA SER A 56 -6.96 5.25 -5.39
C SER A 56 -5.54 5.29 -5.93
N ASP A 57 -4.55 4.99 -5.09
CA ASP A 57 -3.14 5.15 -5.41
C ASP A 57 -2.66 4.02 -6.32
N ILE A 58 -3.13 2.80 -6.07
CA ILE A 58 -2.89 1.66 -6.97
C ILE A 58 -3.55 1.92 -8.33
N MET A 59 -4.76 2.47 -8.36
CA MET A 59 -5.43 2.81 -9.61
C MET A 59 -4.66 3.89 -10.38
N ALA A 60 -4.24 4.97 -9.71
CA ALA A 60 -3.43 6.02 -10.34
C ALA A 60 -2.16 5.44 -10.99
N LYS A 61 -1.46 4.55 -10.28
CA LYS A 61 -0.27 3.88 -10.83
C LYS A 61 -0.56 2.94 -11.98
N PHE A 62 -1.66 2.19 -11.89
CA PHE A 62 -2.08 1.31 -12.97
C PHE A 62 -2.39 2.11 -14.25
N TRP A 63 -3.02 3.27 -14.12
CA TRP A 63 -3.27 4.16 -15.25
C TRP A 63 -1.99 4.76 -15.84
N GLU A 64 -1.02 5.15 -15.01
CA GLU A 64 0.31 5.59 -15.48
C GLU A 64 1.08 4.49 -16.21
N PHE A 65 0.91 3.23 -15.82
CA PHE A 65 1.58 2.10 -16.48
C PHE A 65 0.98 1.76 -17.85
N ILE A 66 -0.32 2.02 -18.04
CA ILE A 66 -1.03 1.70 -19.29
C ILE A 66 -0.85 2.79 -20.37
N MET A 67 -0.53 4.02 -19.97
CA MET A 67 -0.31 5.16 -20.86
C MET A 67 1.16 5.25 -21.31
#